data_AF-A0A1J4XY77-F1
#
_entry.id   AF-A0A1J4XY77-F1
#
_cell.length_a   1.000
_cell.length_b   1.000
_cell.length_c   1.000
_cell.angle_alpha   90.00
_cell.angle_beta   90.00
_cell.angle_gamma   90.00
#
_symmetry.space_group_name_H-M   'P 1'
#
loop_
_entity.id
_entity.type
_entity.pdbx_description
1 polymer ?
#
loop_
_entity_poly.entity_id
_entity_poly.type
_entity_poly.pdbx_seq_one_letter_code
_entity_poly.pdbx_strand_id
1 'polypeptide(L)'
;MKQRKGQIAVFLIIGLLLLAVIAAVIYSARKQPVGSKHDSELLKPIKSYITSCLEKNADEALSLAGSQGGVIYKSQGGIVKDYEQATTESIASTSSTARRVSDEGAFYLTYNNHIVPYAIMRPRFDIGTIYYASTPDYPWKTFPYTACAPAACDHSKESMKAYLGTVSMPLLRKSEGVQSIEAGIEAYIEAKMPECNLAVFKERFDFEAGTPNATVVVAQNDISIRLKWPIDVRSRDGNAYHLEDFSAQSMVRLKRLYELAKSIARADTGIADFDVRTVETSDSIGVKLVRDLFKAGDAANGDDVIVLTDRLSVIGGRPYSLVIARQNRPPALRYIDANPEVNLWGMITRDAVNPNIRGSKPLAYDPDEDELTLSFIVNPGGQAALMPEEGIKAETRFIYQDNIIVRVKADDSSLADYQDVAVYVNI
;
A
#
# COMPACT_ATOMS: atom_id res chain seq x y z
N MET A 1 60.04 30.09 -21.93
CA MET A 1 59.33 29.33 -20.88
C MET A 1 59.31 30.17 -19.60
N LYS A 2 58.19 30.88 -19.35
CA LYS A 2 58.04 31.85 -18.25
C LYS A 2 57.67 31.09 -16.98
N GLN A 3 58.56 31.08 -15.99
CA GLN A 3 58.50 30.21 -14.83
C GLN A 3 57.27 30.48 -13.95
N ARG A 4 56.41 29.46 -13.80
CA ARG A 4 55.25 29.41 -12.88
C ARG A 4 55.67 29.20 -11.41
N LYS A 5 56.72 29.89 -10.94
CA LYS A 5 57.23 29.73 -9.57
C LYS A 5 56.27 30.27 -8.49
N GLY A 6 55.36 31.18 -8.86
CA GLY A 6 54.34 31.71 -7.93
C GLY A 6 53.21 30.74 -7.60
N GLN A 7 52.95 29.73 -8.44
CA GLN A 7 51.81 28.81 -8.21
C GLN A 7 52.09 27.80 -7.10
N ILE A 8 53.35 27.40 -6.92
CA ILE A 8 53.73 26.39 -5.91
C ILE A 8 53.52 26.93 -4.49
N ALA A 9 53.81 28.21 -4.24
CA ALA A 9 53.61 28.83 -2.93
C ALA A 9 52.13 28.86 -2.51
N VAL A 10 51.21 29.07 -3.47
CA VAL A 10 49.77 29.11 -3.21
C VAL A 10 49.24 27.74 -2.76
N PHE A 11 49.66 26.66 -3.42
CA PHE A 11 49.24 25.31 -3.03
C PHE A 11 49.76 24.90 -1.65
N LEU A 12 50.96 25.36 -1.28
CA LEU A 12 51.55 25.08 0.03
C LEU A 12 50.77 25.78 1.17
N ILE A 13 50.36 27.04 0.96
CA ILE A 13 49.54 27.79 1.92
C ILE A 13 48.15 27.14 2.10
N ILE A 14 47.50 26.74 1.00
CA ILE A 14 46.19 26.07 1.05
C ILE A 14 46.28 24.73 1.77
N GLY A 15 47.33 23.93 1.49
CA GLY A 15 47.56 22.65 2.16
C GLY A 15 47.75 22.81 3.68
N LEU A 16 48.49 23.82 4.11
CA LEU A 16 48.69 24.12 5.53
C LEU A 16 47.39 24.56 6.22
N LEU A 17 46.60 25.40 5.56
CA LEU A 17 45.28 25.83 6.06
C LEU A 17 44.33 24.64 6.23
N LEU A 18 44.28 23.74 5.24
CA LEU A 18 43.47 22.53 5.31
C LEU A 18 43.91 21.64 6.48
N LEU A 19 45.22 21.46 6.67
CA LEU A 19 45.78 20.71 7.79
C LEU A 19 45.43 21.34 9.15
N ALA A 20 45.49 22.66 9.26
CA ALA A 20 45.13 23.39 10.47
C ALA A 20 43.65 23.23 10.80
N VAL A 21 42.76 23.24 9.79
CA VAL A 21 41.32 22.99 9.98
C VAL A 21 41.09 21.54 10.44
N ILE A 22 41.71 20.55 9.80
CA ILE A 22 41.61 19.14 10.22
C ILE A 22 42.13 18.95 11.64
N ALA A 23 43.28 19.55 11.98
CA ALA A 23 43.86 19.48 13.32
C ALA A 23 42.96 20.16 14.35
N ALA A 24 42.34 21.30 14.03
CA ALA A 24 41.40 21.99 14.90
C ALA A 24 40.14 21.16 15.14
N VAL A 25 39.61 20.48 14.10
CA VAL A 25 38.47 19.56 14.20
C VAL A 25 38.82 18.34 15.05
N ILE A 26 40.00 17.74 14.88
CA ILE A 26 40.46 16.63 15.72
C ILE A 26 40.68 17.07 17.17
N TYR A 27 41.22 18.27 17.38
CA TYR A 27 41.47 18.82 18.71
C TYR A 27 40.17 19.15 19.45
N SER A 28 39.18 19.73 18.75
CA SER A 28 37.86 20.01 19.33
C SER A 28 37.07 18.73 19.58
N ALA A 29 37.19 17.72 18.71
CA ALA A 29 36.60 16.39 18.94
C ALA A 29 37.22 15.63 20.13
N ARG A 30 38.45 15.97 20.55
CA ARG A 30 39.14 15.35 21.72
C ARG A 30 38.77 15.97 23.06
N LYS A 31 38.16 17.16 23.11
CA LYS A 31 37.56 17.70 24.34
C LYS A 31 36.20 17.06 24.62
N GLN A 32 36.14 15.72 24.60
CA GLN A 32 35.05 15.08 25.31
C GLN A 32 35.25 15.35 26.80
N PRO A 33 34.20 15.73 27.54
CA PRO A 33 34.29 15.83 29.00
C PRO A 33 34.83 14.49 29.48
N VAL A 34 35.95 14.53 30.19
CA VAL A 34 36.57 13.37 30.81
C VAL A 34 35.66 12.95 31.97
N GLY A 35 34.51 12.35 31.65
CA GLY A 35 33.77 11.53 32.59
C GLY A 35 34.73 10.42 33.01
N SER A 36 34.93 10.27 34.32
CA SER A 36 35.96 9.41 34.85
C SER A 36 35.78 7.99 34.29
N LYS A 37 36.86 7.38 33.78
CA LYS A 37 36.81 6.00 33.27
C LYS A 37 36.32 4.99 34.32
N HIS A 38 36.35 5.36 35.61
CA HIS A 38 35.95 4.49 36.70
C HIS A 38 34.43 4.43 36.90
N ASP A 39 33.70 5.52 36.61
CA ASP A 39 32.24 5.57 36.75
C ASP A 39 31.51 4.70 35.73
N SER A 40 32.20 4.36 34.63
CA SER A 40 31.66 3.54 33.54
C SER A 40 31.38 2.09 33.94
N GLU A 41 32.18 1.49 34.84
CA GLU A 41 32.08 0.06 35.12
C GLU A 41 30.88 -0.28 36.02
N LEU A 42 30.58 0.56 37.00
CA LEU A 42 29.44 0.40 37.91
C LEU A 42 28.09 0.51 37.18
N LEU A 43 28.00 1.40 36.19
CA LEU A 43 26.77 1.67 35.44
C LEU A 43 26.57 0.74 34.24
N LYS A 44 27.59 -0.03 33.86
CA LYS A 44 27.54 -0.92 32.70
C LYS A 44 26.32 -1.86 32.71
N PRO A 45 25.94 -2.50 33.84
CA PRO A 45 24.74 -3.35 33.88
C PRO A 45 23.44 -2.57 33.61
N ILE A 46 23.32 -1.35 34.12
CA ILE A 46 22.15 -0.49 33.92
C ILE A 46 22.06 -0.08 32.45
N LYS A 47 23.19 0.37 31.87
CA LYS A 47 23.24 0.75 30.46
C LYS A 47 22.91 -0.43 29.54
N SER A 48 23.49 -1.60 29.80
CA SER A 48 23.18 -2.81 29.05
C SER A 48 21.71 -3.19 29.16
N TYR A 49 21.11 -3.10 30.36
CA TYR A 49 19.69 -3.39 30.55
C TYR A 49 18.79 -2.43 29.74
N ILE A 50 19.08 -1.12 29.78
CA ILE A 50 18.32 -0.12 29.00
C ILE A 50 18.49 -0.37 27.50
N THR A 51 19.72 -0.63 27.04
CA THR A 51 19.98 -0.96 25.64
C THR A 51 19.23 -2.21 25.19
N SER A 52 19.21 -3.28 25.99
CA SER A 52 18.43 -4.48 25.67
C SER A 52 16.92 -4.23 25.68
N CYS A 53 16.42 -3.34 26.56
CA CYS A 53 15.01 -2.92 26.53
C CYS A 53 14.69 -2.13 25.25
N LEU A 54 15.59 -1.23 24.83
CA LEU A 54 15.48 -0.48 23.57
C LEU A 54 15.49 -1.41 22.35
N GLU A 55 16.39 -2.39 22.30
CA GLU A 55 16.45 -3.41 21.24
C GLU A 55 15.14 -4.19 21.15
N LYS A 56 14.63 -4.65 22.30
CA LYS A 56 13.34 -5.35 22.37
C LYS A 56 12.18 -4.48 21.86
N ASN A 57 12.06 -3.24 22.34
CA ASN A 57 11.00 -2.33 21.92
C ASN A 57 11.10 -1.97 20.43
N ALA A 58 12.32 -1.84 19.89
CA ALA A 58 12.55 -1.61 18.48
C ALA A 58 12.10 -2.81 17.62
N ASP A 59 12.43 -4.04 18.04
CA ASP A 59 12.00 -5.26 17.36
C ASP A 59 10.48 -5.43 17.37
N GLU A 60 9.81 -5.12 18.49
CA GLU A 60 8.35 -5.11 18.60
C GLU A 60 7.72 -4.05 17.69
N ALA A 61 8.24 -2.82 17.69
CA ALA A 61 7.79 -1.74 16.81
C ALA A 61 7.91 -2.10 15.33
N LEU A 62 9.05 -2.68 14.94
CA LEU A 62 9.32 -3.09 13.56
C LEU A 62 8.38 -4.21 13.12
N SER A 63 8.20 -5.21 13.99
CA SER A 63 7.27 -6.33 13.73
C SER A 63 5.84 -5.82 13.54
N LEU A 64 5.40 -4.89 14.40
CA LEU A 64 4.08 -4.29 14.34
C LEU A 64 3.89 -3.41 13.09
N ALA A 65 4.87 -2.57 12.76
CA ALA A 65 4.85 -1.79 11.53
C ALA A 65 4.82 -2.70 10.30
N GLY A 66 5.60 -3.79 10.29
CA GLY A 66 5.63 -4.76 9.19
C GLY A 66 4.29 -5.47 8.99
N SER A 67 3.65 -5.92 10.07
CA SER A 67 2.37 -6.62 10.01
C SER A 67 1.17 -5.72 9.71
N GLN A 68 1.32 -4.39 9.88
CA GLN A 68 0.27 -3.39 9.68
C GLN A 68 0.59 -2.45 8.49
N GLY A 69 1.33 -2.88 7.48
CA GLY A 69 1.56 -2.07 6.26
C GLY A 69 2.31 -0.75 6.49
N GLY A 70 3.14 -0.69 7.52
CA GLY A 70 3.96 0.45 7.89
C GLY A 70 3.32 1.39 8.90
N VAL A 71 2.11 1.11 9.40
CA VAL A 71 1.47 1.96 10.40
C VAL A 71 1.54 1.38 11.81
N ILE A 72 1.65 2.26 12.80
CA ILE A 72 1.47 1.92 14.22
C ILE A 72 0.37 2.85 14.76
N TYR A 73 -0.67 2.26 15.32
CA TYR A 73 -1.84 3.00 15.78
C TYR A 73 -1.62 3.62 17.17
N LYS A 74 -2.38 4.66 17.48
CA LYS A 74 -2.29 5.39 18.76
C LYS A 74 -2.54 4.50 19.97
N SER A 75 -3.51 3.58 19.91
CA SER A 75 -3.74 2.59 20.98
C SER A 75 -2.53 1.69 21.27
N GLN A 76 -1.61 1.58 20.31
CA GLN A 76 -0.39 0.78 20.40
C GLN A 76 0.84 1.62 20.75
N GLY A 77 0.70 2.94 20.92
CA GLY A 77 1.80 3.88 21.15
C GLY A 77 2.33 4.56 19.88
N GLY A 78 1.70 4.36 18.72
CA GLY A 78 2.07 5.04 17.47
C GLY A 78 1.39 6.39 17.28
N ILE A 79 1.41 6.87 16.03
CA ILE A 79 0.91 8.21 15.66
C ILE A 79 -0.39 8.19 14.84
N VAL A 80 -0.74 7.04 14.25
CA VAL A 80 -1.91 6.91 13.38
C VAL A 80 -3.17 6.73 14.22
N LYS A 81 -4.23 7.48 13.91
CA LYS A 81 -5.50 7.33 14.61
C LYS A 81 -6.02 5.90 14.44
N ASP A 82 -6.48 5.28 15.52
CA ASP A 82 -7.17 4.00 15.45
C ASP A 82 -8.44 4.12 14.58
N TYR A 83 -8.70 3.10 13.78
CA TYR A 83 -9.99 2.99 13.08
C TYR A 83 -11.10 2.67 14.07
N GLU A 84 -12.33 3.08 13.73
CA GLU A 84 -13.49 2.69 14.52
C GLU A 84 -13.80 1.22 14.23
N GLN A 85 -13.37 0.35 15.14
CA GLN A 85 -13.78 -1.05 15.10
C GLN A 85 -15.26 -1.15 15.45
N ALA A 86 -16.00 -1.95 14.69
CA ALA A 86 -17.39 -2.26 15.03
C ALA A 86 -17.44 -2.99 16.39
N THR A 87 -17.70 -2.26 17.47
CA THR A 87 -17.87 -2.87 18.79
C THR A 87 -19.23 -3.56 18.86
N THR A 88 -19.25 -4.80 19.36
CA THR A 88 -20.44 -5.65 19.50
C THR A 88 -21.54 -4.98 20.33
N GLU A 89 -21.16 -4.10 21.26
CA GLU A 89 -22.08 -3.35 22.13
C GLU A 89 -22.93 -2.30 21.39
N SER A 90 -22.53 -1.92 20.18
CA SER A 90 -23.25 -0.92 19.39
C SER A 90 -24.47 -1.42 18.62
N ILE A 91 -24.66 -2.74 18.57
CA ILE A 91 -25.77 -3.40 17.86
C ILE A 91 -27.05 -3.40 18.73
N ALA A 92 -26.94 -3.12 20.04
CA ALA A 92 -28.08 -3.12 20.96
C ALA A 92 -28.92 -1.82 20.97
N SER A 93 -28.58 -0.81 20.16
CA SER A 93 -29.35 0.44 20.07
C SER A 93 -30.45 0.32 19.03
N THR A 94 -31.69 0.27 19.51
CA THR A 94 -32.95 -0.03 18.81
C THR A 94 -33.43 0.97 17.74
N SER A 95 -32.54 1.73 17.10
CA SER A 95 -32.91 2.51 15.90
C SER A 95 -32.51 1.75 14.64
N SER A 96 -33.51 1.25 13.93
CA SER A 96 -33.40 0.46 12.69
C SER A 96 -32.79 1.19 11.49
N THR A 97 -32.11 2.32 11.70
CA THR A 97 -31.55 3.18 10.64
C THR A 97 -30.08 3.56 10.84
N ALA A 98 -29.46 3.28 11.99
CA ALA A 98 -28.03 3.54 12.20
C ALA A 98 -27.19 2.30 11.84
N ARG A 99 -27.04 2.01 10.53
CA ARG A 99 -26.08 1.02 10.06
C ARG A 99 -24.67 1.57 10.35
N ARG A 100 -24.07 1.16 11.48
CA ARG A 100 -22.64 1.42 11.73
C ARG A 100 -21.86 0.68 10.67
N VAL A 101 -21.35 1.43 9.69
CA VAL A 101 -20.44 0.93 8.68
C VAL A 101 -19.10 0.77 9.37
N SER A 102 -18.65 -0.47 9.53
CA SER A 102 -17.26 -0.73 9.94
C SER A 102 -16.34 -0.02 8.95
N ASP A 103 -15.25 0.57 9.45
CA ASP A 103 -14.19 1.09 8.58
C ASP A 103 -13.47 -0.03 7.79
N GLU A 104 -13.65 -1.29 8.20
CA GLU A 104 -13.15 -2.48 7.49
C GLU A 104 -13.88 -2.68 6.15
N GLY A 105 -13.13 -2.99 5.09
CA GLY A 105 -13.64 -3.00 3.71
C GLY A 105 -13.60 -1.63 3.03
N ALA A 106 -13.54 -0.55 3.81
CA ALA A 106 -13.49 0.82 3.29
C ALA A 106 -12.08 1.43 3.35
N PHE A 107 -11.35 1.19 4.44
CA PHE A 107 -10.04 1.78 4.71
C PHE A 107 -8.96 0.75 5.07
N TYR A 108 -9.36 -0.40 5.59
CA TYR A 108 -8.45 -1.48 5.98
C TYR A 108 -9.12 -2.85 5.85
N LEU A 109 -8.32 -3.90 5.98
CA LEU A 109 -8.77 -5.27 6.24
C LEU A 109 -8.05 -5.82 7.47
N THR A 110 -8.62 -6.83 8.12
CA THR A 110 -7.96 -7.57 9.21
C THR A 110 -7.20 -8.78 8.68
N TYR A 111 -5.90 -8.91 8.98
CA TYR A 111 -5.08 -10.06 8.64
C TYR A 111 -4.19 -10.46 9.80
N ASN A 112 -4.23 -11.72 10.23
CA ASN A 112 -3.49 -12.24 11.38
C ASN A 112 -3.64 -11.37 12.66
N ASN A 113 -4.86 -10.94 12.97
CA ASN A 113 -5.20 -10.05 14.10
C ASN A 113 -4.57 -8.65 14.03
N HIS A 114 -4.10 -8.24 12.86
CA HIS A 114 -3.60 -6.90 12.60
C HIS A 114 -4.53 -6.17 11.63
N ILE A 115 -4.73 -4.89 11.90
CA ILE A 115 -5.41 -3.97 10.99
C ILE A 115 -4.38 -3.56 9.93
N VAL A 116 -4.67 -3.87 8.66
CA VAL A 116 -3.80 -3.56 7.53
C VAL A 116 -4.51 -2.55 6.64
N PRO A 117 -4.07 -1.28 6.59
CA PRO A 117 -4.67 -0.29 5.72
C PRO A 117 -4.43 -0.66 4.25
N TYR A 118 -5.39 -0.35 3.38
CA TYR A 118 -5.25 -0.61 1.95
C TYR A 118 -4.13 0.25 1.36
N ALA A 119 -3.07 -0.41 0.87
CA ALA A 119 -2.02 0.24 0.10
C ALA A 119 -2.41 0.43 -1.36
N ILE A 120 -3.31 -0.42 -1.87
CA ILE A 120 -3.88 -0.37 -3.21
C ILE A 120 -5.39 -0.25 -3.03
N MET A 121 -5.97 0.84 -3.52
CA MET A 121 -7.38 1.14 -3.33
C MET A 121 -8.06 1.40 -4.67
N ARG A 122 -9.36 1.11 -4.74
CA ARG A 122 -10.19 1.56 -5.87
C ARG A 122 -10.15 3.09 -5.99
N PRO A 123 -10.21 3.63 -7.21
CA PRO A 123 -10.30 5.07 -7.40
C PRO A 123 -11.59 5.58 -6.77
N ARG A 124 -11.52 6.69 -6.04
CA ARG A 124 -12.68 7.27 -5.35
C ARG A 124 -13.39 8.36 -6.16
N PHE A 125 -12.68 8.92 -7.12
CA PHE A 125 -13.13 10.04 -7.94
C PHE A 125 -12.57 9.86 -9.34
N ASP A 126 -13.30 10.38 -10.32
CA ASP A 126 -12.82 10.48 -11.69
C ASP A 126 -11.57 11.37 -11.75
N ILE A 127 -10.63 11.02 -12.62
CA ILE A 127 -9.42 11.83 -12.85
C ILE A 127 -9.51 12.49 -14.22
N GLY A 128 -9.82 13.78 -14.18
CA GLY A 128 -10.02 14.57 -15.39
C GLY A 128 -11.24 14.08 -16.17
N THR A 129 -11.12 14.06 -17.50
CA THR A 129 -12.18 13.61 -18.42
C THR A 129 -11.88 12.26 -19.05
N ILE A 130 -10.78 11.63 -18.64
CA ILE A 130 -10.20 10.47 -19.32
C ILE A 130 -10.13 9.23 -18.45
N TYR A 131 -10.31 9.32 -17.13
CA TYR A 131 -10.35 8.15 -16.25
C TYR A 131 -11.56 8.24 -15.33
N TYR A 132 -12.31 7.15 -15.22
CA TYR A 132 -13.54 7.09 -14.45
C TYR A 132 -13.41 6.07 -13.32
N ALA A 133 -13.92 6.43 -12.15
CA ALA A 133 -13.90 5.58 -10.97
C ALA A 133 -15.10 4.62 -10.90
N SER A 134 -16.08 4.80 -11.78
CA SER A 134 -17.33 4.05 -11.77
C SER A 134 -17.61 3.38 -13.12
N THR A 135 -18.16 2.18 -13.04
CA THR A 135 -18.67 1.40 -14.17
C THR A 135 -19.94 2.07 -14.70
N PRO A 136 -20.19 2.13 -16.02
CA PRO A 136 -19.54 1.35 -17.08
C PRO A 136 -18.29 2.00 -17.71
N ASP A 137 -17.92 3.21 -17.30
CA ASP A 137 -16.85 3.95 -17.96
C ASP A 137 -15.45 3.57 -17.41
N TYR A 138 -15.34 2.52 -16.60
CA TYR A 138 -14.09 2.12 -15.94
C TYR A 138 -13.19 1.28 -16.88
N PRO A 139 -11.86 1.45 -16.84
CA PRO A 139 -11.15 2.61 -16.28
C PRO A 139 -11.30 3.84 -17.18
N TRP A 140 -11.61 3.66 -18.47
CA TRP A 140 -12.09 4.70 -19.37
C TRP A 140 -12.89 4.14 -20.54
N LYS A 141 -13.70 4.99 -21.16
CA LYS A 141 -14.66 4.64 -22.24
C LYS A 141 -14.10 3.84 -23.41
N THR A 142 -12.83 3.97 -23.75
CA THR A 142 -12.21 3.33 -24.93
C THR A 142 -11.11 2.35 -24.55
N PHE A 143 -11.08 1.86 -23.30
CA PHE A 143 -10.06 0.95 -22.81
C PHE A 143 -9.89 -0.28 -23.73
N PRO A 144 -8.67 -0.76 -24.04
CA PRO A 144 -7.34 -0.27 -23.65
C PRO A 144 -6.73 0.74 -24.64
N TYR A 145 -7.52 1.37 -25.51
CA TYR A 145 -7.02 2.31 -26.52
C TYR A 145 -6.93 3.73 -25.92
N THR A 146 -5.74 4.34 -26.00
CA THR A 146 -5.49 5.67 -25.41
C THR A 146 -6.04 6.80 -26.27
N ALA A 147 -6.91 7.64 -25.68
CA ALA A 147 -7.26 9.00 -26.11
C ALA A 147 -7.52 9.19 -27.62
N CYS A 148 -8.47 8.41 -28.14
CA CYS A 148 -9.01 8.56 -29.49
C CYS A 148 -10.53 8.72 -29.41
N ALA A 149 -11.10 9.48 -30.34
CA ALA A 149 -12.53 9.36 -30.60
C ALA A 149 -12.81 7.92 -31.05
N PRO A 150 -13.94 7.29 -30.66
CA PRO A 150 -14.23 5.89 -30.98
C PRO A 150 -14.01 5.52 -32.45
N ALA A 151 -14.34 6.42 -33.39
CA ALA A 151 -14.17 6.21 -34.82
C ALA A 151 -12.73 6.40 -35.36
N ALA A 152 -11.79 6.88 -34.54
CA ALA A 152 -10.43 7.26 -34.91
C ALA A 152 -9.37 6.47 -34.13
N CYS A 153 -9.76 5.40 -33.44
CA CYS A 153 -8.84 4.61 -32.64
C CYS A 153 -7.95 3.73 -33.52
N ASP A 154 -6.64 3.89 -33.36
CA ASP A 154 -5.65 2.98 -33.92
C ASP A 154 -5.64 1.69 -33.10
N HIS A 155 -6.45 0.71 -33.52
CA HIS A 155 -6.61 -0.58 -32.82
C HIS A 155 -5.32 -1.42 -32.81
N SER A 156 -4.25 -0.99 -33.50
CA SER A 156 -2.94 -1.64 -33.42
C SER A 156 -2.13 -1.22 -32.19
N LYS A 157 -2.57 -0.21 -31.43
CA LYS A 157 -1.86 0.34 -30.27
C LYS A 157 -2.67 0.19 -28.99
N GLU A 158 -2.78 -1.04 -28.52
CA GLU A 158 -3.29 -1.32 -27.18
C GLU A 158 -2.30 -0.81 -26.12
N SER A 159 -2.83 -0.18 -25.08
CA SER A 159 -2.07 0.22 -23.91
C SER A 159 -2.77 -0.30 -22.67
N MET A 160 -2.17 -1.31 -22.05
CA MET A 160 -2.63 -1.81 -20.75
C MET A 160 -2.38 -0.81 -19.60
N LYS A 161 -1.70 0.30 -19.89
CA LYS A 161 -1.49 1.38 -18.91
C LYS A 161 -2.80 2.09 -18.62
N ALA A 162 -3.25 1.97 -17.38
CA ALA A 162 -4.55 2.40 -16.93
C ALA A 162 -4.49 3.12 -15.58
N TYR A 163 -5.56 3.84 -15.23
CA TYR A 163 -5.75 4.33 -13.86
C TYR A 163 -6.77 3.44 -13.15
N LEU A 164 -6.28 2.33 -12.60
CA LEU A 164 -7.12 1.29 -12.01
C LEU A 164 -7.33 1.49 -10.51
N GLY A 165 -6.54 2.38 -9.88
CA GLY A 165 -6.59 2.62 -8.46
C GLY A 165 -5.64 3.71 -7.96
N THR A 166 -5.64 3.89 -6.65
CA THR A 166 -4.72 4.80 -5.94
C THR A 166 -3.77 4.00 -5.06
N VAL A 167 -2.52 4.47 -4.96
CA VAL A 167 -1.55 3.95 -3.98
C VAL A 167 -1.65 4.78 -2.69
N SER A 168 -1.91 4.13 -1.56
CA SER A 168 -2.05 4.75 -0.23
C SER A 168 -1.12 4.10 0.80
N MET A 169 0.19 4.14 0.54
CA MET A 169 1.19 3.68 1.50
C MET A 169 1.65 4.82 2.41
N PRO A 170 1.94 4.57 3.70
CA PRO A 170 2.58 5.56 4.55
C PRO A 170 3.97 5.91 4.02
N LEU A 171 4.42 7.14 4.26
CA LEU A 171 5.75 7.58 3.84
C LEU A 171 6.82 6.82 4.62
N LEU A 172 7.98 6.55 4.02
CA LEU A 172 9.02 5.82 4.75
C LEU A 172 9.71 6.75 5.76
N ARG A 173 10.01 7.98 5.35
CA ARG A 173 10.88 8.89 6.10
C ARG A 173 10.14 10.06 6.73
N LYS A 174 10.61 10.49 7.91
CA LYS A 174 10.07 11.67 8.60
C LYS A 174 10.28 12.96 7.82
N SER A 175 11.34 13.04 7.01
CA SER A 175 11.60 14.18 6.12
C SER A 175 10.58 14.31 4.99
N GLU A 176 9.86 13.23 4.67
CA GLU A 176 8.82 13.23 3.64
C GLU A 176 7.45 13.62 4.21
N GLY A 177 7.21 13.36 5.50
CA GLY A 177 6.01 13.76 6.20
C GLY A 177 5.91 13.24 7.64
N VAL A 178 5.02 13.85 8.42
CA VAL A 178 4.84 13.56 9.85
C VAL A 178 4.24 12.19 10.13
N GLN A 179 3.46 11.63 9.19
CA GLN A 179 2.89 10.28 9.26
C GLN A 179 3.74 9.29 8.45
N SER A 180 4.99 9.12 8.88
CA SER A 180 5.93 8.17 8.28
C SER A 180 6.14 6.94 9.15
N ILE A 181 6.67 5.86 8.55
CA ILE A 181 7.03 4.64 9.27
C ILE A 181 8.09 4.95 10.35
N GLU A 182 9.11 5.76 10.02
CA GLU A 182 10.10 6.25 11.00
C GLU A 182 9.43 6.92 12.21
N ALA A 183 8.53 7.87 11.97
CA ALA A 183 7.84 8.58 13.05
C ALA A 183 6.92 7.67 13.89
N GLY A 184 6.31 6.65 13.26
CA GLY A 184 5.53 5.65 13.96
C GLY A 184 6.37 4.80 14.93
N ILE A 185 7.55 4.35 14.48
CA ILE A 185 8.50 3.58 15.29
C ILE A 185 9.06 4.45 16.43
N GLU A 186 9.42 5.71 16.16
CA GLU A 186 9.86 6.67 17.17
C GLU A 186 8.84 6.80 18.31
N ALA A 187 7.58 7.10 17.96
CA ALA A 187 6.51 7.28 18.93
C ALA A 187 6.26 6.01 19.76
N TYR A 188 6.30 4.83 19.12
CA TYR A 188 6.14 3.55 19.82
C TYR A 188 7.25 3.36 20.86
N ILE A 189 8.51 3.58 20.47
CA ILE A 189 9.65 3.44 21.38
C ILE A 189 9.51 4.44 22.54
N GLU A 190 9.22 5.71 22.27
CA GLU A 190 9.03 6.72 23.31
C GLU A 190 7.90 6.37 24.28
N ALA A 191 6.79 5.81 23.80
CA ALA A 191 5.68 5.37 24.62
C ALA A 191 6.01 4.13 25.48
N LYS A 192 6.88 3.23 24.97
CA LYS A 192 7.21 1.96 25.63
C LYS A 192 8.44 1.98 26.52
N MET A 193 9.38 2.92 26.32
CA MET A 193 10.57 3.02 27.17
C MET A 193 10.27 3.20 28.67
N PRO A 194 9.25 3.96 29.11
CA PRO A 194 8.90 4.06 30.53
C PRO A 194 8.46 2.74 31.18
N GLU A 195 8.05 1.75 30.38
CA GLU A 195 7.71 0.40 30.86
C GLU A 195 8.96 -0.44 31.19
N CYS A 196 10.17 0.01 30.80
CA CYS A 196 11.43 -0.63 31.16
C CYS A 196 11.68 -0.55 32.67
N ASN A 197 11.42 -1.65 33.37
CA ASN A 197 11.46 -1.68 34.83
C ASN A 197 12.88 -1.56 35.39
N LEU A 198 13.31 -0.36 35.78
CA LEU A 198 14.57 -0.13 36.49
C LEU A 198 14.54 -0.54 37.96
N ALA A 199 13.40 -1.00 38.49
CA ALA A 199 13.27 -1.41 39.89
C ALA A 199 14.19 -2.57 40.26
N VAL A 200 14.64 -3.37 39.29
CA VAL A 200 15.61 -4.45 39.50
C VAL A 200 16.94 -3.96 40.07
N PHE A 201 17.24 -2.66 39.97
CA PHE A 201 18.44 -2.04 40.49
C PHE A 201 18.22 -1.19 41.77
N LYS A 202 16.97 -1.12 42.29
CA LYS A 202 16.59 -0.23 43.41
C LYS A 202 17.32 -0.52 44.73
N GLU A 203 17.81 -1.74 44.92
CA GLU A 203 18.58 -2.08 46.12
C GLU A 203 19.88 -1.26 46.21
N ARG A 204 20.49 -0.94 45.06
CA ARG A 204 21.80 -0.28 44.97
C ARG A 204 21.73 1.16 44.48
N PHE A 205 20.65 1.53 43.81
CA PHE A 205 20.53 2.81 43.12
C PHE A 205 19.13 3.40 43.26
N ASP A 206 19.06 4.72 43.38
CA ASP A 206 17.85 5.49 43.21
C ASP A 206 17.87 6.14 41.81
N PHE A 207 16.70 6.25 41.16
CA PHE A 207 16.58 6.67 39.77
C PHE A 207 15.58 7.82 39.64
N GLU A 208 15.95 8.84 38.88
CA GLU A 208 15.07 9.91 38.39
C GLU A 208 15.16 9.93 36.86
N ALA A 209 14.11 9.46 36.17
CA ALA A 209 14.08 9.36 34.72
C ALA A 209 13.25 10.50 34.10
N GLY A 210 13.79 11.15 33.08
CA GLY A 210 13.08 12.13 32.25
C GLY A 210 12.33 11.49 31.08
N THR A 211 11.89 12.32 30.14
CA THR A 211 11.13 11.88 28.96
C THR A 211 12.05 11.29 27.91
N PRO A 212 11.80 10.07 27.40
CA PRO A 212 12.55 9.51 26.29
C PRO A 212 12.28 10.27 24.99
N ASN A 213 13.30 10.41 24.15
CA ASN A 213 13.20 10.94 22.79
C ASN A 213 13.95 10.02 21.83
N ALA A 214 13.24 9.40 20.90
CA ALA A 214 13.79 8.47 19.94
C ALA A 214 14.04 9.14 18.59
N THR A 215 15.05 8.66 17.87
CA THR A 215 15.31 9.00 16.48
C THR A 215 15.59 7.72 15.72
N VAL A 216 14.82 7.48 14.66
CA VAL A 216 14.94 6.28 13.83
C VAL A 216 15.44 6.70 12.44
N VAL A 217 16.44 5.97 11.93
CA VAL A 217 16.96 6.17 10.58
C VAL A 217 16.90 4.85 9.83
N VAL A 218 16.08 4.79 8.78
CA VAL A 218 15.99 3.62 7.90
C VAL A 218 17.03 3.74 6.79
N ALA A 219 18.10 2.96 6.92
CA ALA A 219 19.16 2.86 5.93
C ALA A 219 18.86 1.76 4.89
N GLN A 220 19.84 1.42 4.06
CA GLN A 220 19.63 0.48 2.96
C GLN A 220 19.49 -0.97 3.44
N ASN A 221 20.25 -1.35 4.47
CA ASN A 221 20.36 -2.73 4.94
C ASN A 221 20.01 -2.92 6.42
N ASP A 222 19.74 -1.84 7.13
CA ASP A 222 19.59 -1.81 8.57
C ASP A 222 18.80 -0.59 9.01
N ILE A 223 18.42 -0.59 10.29
CA ILE A 223 17.69 0.48 10.95
C ILE A 223 18.50 0.87 12.18
N SER A 224 18.88 2.14 12.24
CA SER A 224 19.59 2.71 13.38
C SER A 224 18.61 3.43 14.28
N ILE A 225 18.57 3.05 15.56
CA ILE A 225 17.76 3.68 16.60
C ILE A 225 18.69 4.38 17.57
N ARG A 226 18.46 5.68 17.80
CA ARG A 226 19.09 6.45 18.87
C ARG A 226 18.03 6.91 19.84
N LEU A 227 18.30 6.74 21.13
CA LEU A 227 17.42 7.16 22.19
C LEU A 227 18.18 8.12 23.09
N LYS A 228 17.63 9.32 23.27
CA LYS A 228 18.01 10.25 24.34
C LYS A 228 17.02 10.10 25.47
N TRP A 229 17.45 9.51 26.57
CA TRP A 229 16.63 9.30 27.76
C TRP A 229 17.42 9.69 29.00
N PRO A 230 17.28 10.94 29.49
CA PRO A 230 18.05 11.41 30.63
C PRO A 230 17.59 10.67 31.90
N ILE A 231 18.53 9.98 32.55
CA ILE A 231 18.31 9.23 33.78
C ILE A 231 19.42 9.62 34.75
N ASP A 232 19.02 10.26 35.84
CA ASP A 232 19.89 10.53 36.98
C ASP A 232 19.87 9.32 37.92
N VAL A 233 21.06 8.78 38.19
CA VAL A 233 21.26 7.59 39.02
C VAL A 233 22.04 8.00 40.26
N ARG A 234 21.50 7.76 41.45
CA ARG A 234 22.19 8.00 42.72
C ARG A 234 22.51 6.67 43.39
N SER A 235 23.79 6.41 43.62
CA SER A 235 24.23 5.25 44.39
C SER A 235 23.98 5.44 45.89
N ARG A 236 23.91 4.33 46.63
CA ARG A 236 23.81 4.35 48.11
C ARG A 236 25.00 5.04 48.78
N ASP A 237 26.17 5.05 48.14
CA ASP A 237 27.38 5.72 48.64
C ASP A 237 27.37 7.25 48.39
N GLY A 238 26.29 7.80 47.83
CA GLY A 238 26.10 9.23 47.60
C GLY A 238 26.62 9.74 46.25
N ASN A 239 27.27 8.90 45.44
CA ASN A 239 27.69 9.29 44.09
C ASN A 239 26.48 9.42 43.16
N ALA A 240 26.48 10.47 42.34
CA ALA A 240 25.46 10.74 41.33
C ALA A 240 26.04 10.56 39.92
N TYR A 241 25.24 9.96 39.03
CA TYR A 241 25.60 9.68 37.65
C TYR A 241 24.48 10.12 36.72
N HIS A 242 24.84 10.47 35.49
CA HIS A 242 23.89 10.86 34.46
C HIS A 242 24.05 9.93 33.24
N LEU A 243 22.96 9.28 32.83
CA LEU A 243 22.87 8.47 31.62
C LEU A 243 21.89 9.17 30.67
N GLU A 244 22.24 9.31 29.39
CA GLU A 244 21.37 10.00 28.43
C GLU A 244 21.30 9.26 27.09
N ASP A 245 22.44 8.89 26.52
CA ASP A 245 22.49 8.32 25.18
C ASP A 245 22.51 6.78 25.16
N PHE A 246 21.53 6.23 24.43
CA PHE A 246 21.42 4.81 24.12
C PHE A 246 21.24 4.62 22.61
N SER A 247 21.68 3.47 22.11
CA SER A 247 21.56 3.13 20.70
C SER A 247 21.29 1.65 20.53
N ALA A 248 20.47 1.33 19.53
CA ALA A 248 20.21 -0.02 19.06
C ALA A 248 20.29 -0.04 17.53
N GLN A 249 20.57 -1.21 16.97
CA GLN A 249 20.62 -1.41 15.52
C GLN A 249 19.89 -2.71 15.19
N SER A 250 18.95 -2.65 14.25
CA SER A 250 18.25 -3.82 13.74
C SER A 250 18.68 -4.07 12.30
N MET A 251 19.04 -5.32 11.97
CA MET A 251 19.51 -5.71 10.63
C MET A 251 18.36 -5.96 9.64
N VAL A 252 17.27 -5.21 9.79
CA VAL A 252 16.09 -5.31 8.94
C VAL A 252 16.22 -4.39 7.73
N ARG A 253 16.09 -4.96 6.53
CA ARG A 253 16.21 -4.26 5.25
C ARG A 253 14.87 -3.63 4.82
N LEU A 254 14.20 -2.94 5.75
CA LEU A 254 12.86 -2.38 5.58
C LEU A 254 12.72 -1.52 4.32
N LYS A 255 13.72 -0.68 4.02
CA LYS A 255 13.72 0.15 2.81
C LYS A 255 13.57 -0.67 1.53
N ARG A 256 14.22 -1.84 1.43
CA ARG A 256 14.13 -2.69 0.24
C ARG A 256 12.73 -3.27 0.07
N LEU A 257 12.13 -3.75 1.17
CA LEU A 257 10.75 -4.26 1.16
C LEU A 257 9.75 -3.15 0.83
N TYR A 258 9.91 -1.97 1.43
CA TYR A 258 9.05 -0.83 1.17
C TYR A 258 9.08 -0.38 -0.29
N GLU A 259 10.27 -0.23 -0.88
CA GLU A 259 10.39 0.17 -2.30
C GLU A 259 9.83 -0.90 -3.25
N LEU A 260 10.01 -2.18 -2.94
CA LEU A 260 9.39 -3.27 -3.71
C LEU A 260 7.86 -3.22 -3.59
N ALA A 261 7.31 -3.11 -2.39
CA ALA A 261 5.87 -2.97 -2.15
C ALA A 261 5.27 -1.78 -2.89
N LYS A 262 5.96 -0.63 -2.85
CA LYS A 262 5.57 0.59 -3.58
C LYS A 262 5.63 0.40 -5.10
N SER A 263 6.62 -0.34 -5.61
CA SER A 263 6.72 -0.69 -7.03
C SER A 263 5.57 -1.60 -7.46
N ILE A 264 5.24 -2.62 -6.66
CA ILE A 264 4.10 -3.52 -6.90
C ILE A 264 2.81 -2.71 -6.93
N ALA A 265 2.55 -1.90 -5.91
CA ALA A 265 1.34 -1.08 -5.84
C ALA A 265 1.18 -0.13 -7.03
N ARG A 266 2.28 0.44 -7.53
CA ARG A 266 2.27 1.31 -8.72
C ARG A 266 2.03 0.55 -10.03
N ALA A 267 2.57 -0.66 -10.15
CA ALA A 267 2.34 -1.48 -11.33
C ALA A 267 0.89 -1.99 -11.36
N ASP A 268 0.42 -2.49 -10.21
CA ASP A 268 -0.93 -3.02 -10.00
C ASP A 268 -2.02 -1.95 -10.21
N THR A 269 -1.80 -0.70 -9.76
CA THR A 269 -2.73 0.41 -10.04
C THR A 269 -2.62 0.96 -11.46
N GLY A 270 -1.55 0.61 -12.17
CA GLY A 270 -1.14 1.26 -13.42
C GLY A 270 -1.23 0.39 -14.67
N ILE A 271 -1.38 -0.93 -14.53
CA ILE A 271 -1.28 -1.91 -15.63
C ILE A 271 -2.38 -2.97 -15.42
N ALA A 272 -3.31 -3.08 -16.36
CA ALA A 272 -4.53 -3.89 -16.19
C ALA A 272 -4.31 -5.41 -16.19
N ASP A 273 -3.22 -5.89 -16.78
CA ASP A 273 -2.83 -7.31 -16.83
C ASP A 273 -1.61 -7.61 -15.94
N PHE A 274 -1.27 -6.72 -15.01
CA PHE A 274 -0.20 -6.98 -14.05
C PHE A 274 -0.60 -8.12 -13.12
N ASP A 275 0.30 -9.09 -12.94
CA ASP A 275 0.12 -10.19 -12.00
C ASP A 275 1.18 -10.13 -10.90
N VAL A 276 0.73 -9.86 -9.67
CA VAL A 276 1.60 -9.78 -8.47
C VAL A 276 2.46 -11.04 -8.29
N ARG A 277 1.99 -12.21 -8.71
CA ARG A 277 2.69 -13.50 -8.56
C ARG A 277 3.90 -13.64 -9.49
N THR A 278 3.95 -12.83 -10.55
CA THR A 278 5.03 -12.86 -11.55
C THR A 278 6.15 -11.87 -11.26
N VAL A 279 6.03 -11.08 -10.20
CA VAL A 279 7.02 -10.06 -9.82
C VAL A 279 8.37 -10.71 -9.57
N GLU A 280 9.38 -10.27 -10.33
CA GLU A 280 10.76 -10.68 -10.10
C GLU A 280 11.28 -10.13 -8.77
N THR A 281 11.84 -11.01 -7.95
CA THR A 281 12.43 -10.64 -6.66
C THR A 281 13.89 -11.09 -6.59
N SER A 282 14.67 -10.45 -5.71
CA SER A 282 15.97 -11.00 -5.33
C SER A 282 15.80 -12.29 -4.54
N ASP A 283 16.77 -13.21 -4.59
CA ASP A 283 16.76 -14.53 -3.93
C ASP A 283 16.30 -14.56 -2.46
N SER A 284 16.53 -13.47 -1.72
CA SER A 284 16.17 -13.37 -0.31
C SER A 284 14.74 -12.90 -0.02
N ILE A 285 14.05 -12.29 -1.00
CA ILE A 285 12.73 -11.69 -0.80
C ILE A 285 11.70 -12.55 -1.54
N GLY A 286 10.71 -13.07 -0.81
CA GLY A 286 9.54 -13.73 -1.38
C GLY A 286 8.33 -12.80 -1.39
N VAL A 287 7.50 -12.91 -2.42
CA VAL A 287 6.18 -12.27 -2.49
C VAL A 287 5.12 -13.36 -2.46
N LYS A 288 4.11 -13.20 -1.61
CA LYS A 288 2.96 -14.11 -1.50
C LYS A 288 1.68 -13.31 -1.57
N LEU A 289 0.82 -13.64 -2.53
CA LEU A 289 -0.56 -13.17 -2.59
C LEU A 289 -1.45 -14.09 -1.74
N VAL A 290 -2.25 -13.51 -0.86
CA VAL A 290 -3.26 -14.20 -0.06
C VAL A 290 -4.62 -13.63 -0.46
N ARG A 291 -5.48 -14.46 -1.04
CA ARG A 291 -6.74 -14.02 -1.64
C ARG A 291 -7.95 -14.13 -0.73
N ASP A 292 -8.99 -13.38 -1.08
CA ASP A 292 -10.37 -13.53 -0.56
C ASP A 292 -10.49 -13.39 0.96
N LEU A 293 -9.76 -12.45 1.55
CA LEU A 293 -9.66 -12.30 3.00
C LEU A 293 -10.87 -11.60 3.61
N PHE A 294 -11.50 -10.69 2.88
CA PHE A 294 -12.66 -9.94 3.37
C PHE A 294 -13.96 -10.40 2.70
N LYS A 295 -14.91 -10.88 3.52
CA LYS A 295 -16.25 -11.29 3.09
C LYS A 295 -17.29 -10.54 3.94
N ALA A 296 -17.70 -9.37 3.49
CA ALA A 296 -18.74 -8.61 4.17
C ALA A 296 -20.14 -9.05 3.70
N GLY A 297 -20.77 -9.96 4.46
CA GLY A 297 -22.08 -10.50 4.12
C GLY A 297 -22.01 -11.61 3.05
N ASP A 298 -23.03 -11.70 2.20
CA ASP A 298 -23.14 -12.73 1.14
C ASP A 298 -22.27 -12.43 -0.10
N ALA A 299 -21.65 -11.24 -0.18
CA ALA A 299 -20.71 -10.91 -1.23
C ALA A 299 -19.27 -11.10 -0.70
N ALA A 300 -18.51 -11.98 -1.34
CA ALA A 300 -17.06 -11.94 -1.24
C ALA A 300 -16.64 -10.55 -1.74
N ASN A 301 -15.81 -9.83 -1.00
CA ASN A 301 -15.34 -8.52 -1.46
C ASN A 301 -14.02 -8.63 -2.21
N GLY A 302 -13.51 -9.83 -2.51
CA GLY A 302 -12.27 -10.05 -3.29
C GLY A 302 -11.01 -9.37 -2.73
N ASP A 303 -11.04 -8.86 -1.50
CA ASP A 303 -9.90 -8.11 -0.97
C ASP A 303 -8.75 -9.05 -0.61
N ASP A 304 -7.55 -8.61 -0.94
CA ASP A 304 -6.35 -9.42 -0.88
C ASP A 304 -5.27 -8.81 0.01
N VAL A 305 -4.31 -9.65 0.40
CA VAL A 305 -3.09 -9.22 1.06
C VAL A 305 -1.87 -9.69 0.29
N ILE A 306 -0.92 -8.79 0.12
CA ILE A 306 0.39 -9.07 -0.44
C ILE A 306 1.40 -9.08 0.70
N VAL A 307 2.01 -10.24 0.95
CA VAL A 307 3.03 -10.45 1.99
C VAL A 307 4.40 -10.50 1.34
N LEU A 308 5.23 -9.50 1.63
CA LEU A 308 6.64 -9.46 1.22
C LEU A 308 7.49 -9.95 2.39
N THR A 309 8.24 -11.05 2.21
CA THR A 309 9.04 -11.66 3.27
C THR A 309 10.52 -11.63 2.90
N ASP A 310 11.34 -11.03 3.76
CA ASP A 310 12.79 -11.04 3.62
C ASP A 310 13.43 -12.08 4.55
N ARG A 311 14.03 -13.12 3.95
CA ARG A 311 14.69 -14.22 4.69
C ARG A 311 16.01 -13.83 5.36
N LEU A 312 16.64 -12.72 4.96
CA LEU A 312 17.88 -12.25 5.59
C LEU A 312 17.64 -11.26 6.73
N SER A 313 16.45 -10.65 6.77
CA SER A 313 16.02 -9.80 7.87
C SER A 313 15.32 -10.68 8.90
N VAL A 314 15.82 -10.76 10.14
CA VAL A 314 15.26 -11.65 11.17
C VAL A 314 14.97 -10.86 12.44
N ILE A 315 13.74 -10.98 12.96
CA ILE A 315 13.34 -10.49 14.28
C ILE A 315 12.78 -11.66 15.07
N GLY A 316 13.24 -11.87 16.31
CA GLY A 316 12.73 -12.95 17.17
C GLY A 316 12.87 -14.36 16.57
N GLY A 317 13.90 -14.58 15.73
CA GLY A 317 14.12 -15.84 15.03
C GLY A 317 13.20 -16.09 13.83
N ARG A 318 12.37 -15.12 13.43
CA ARG A 318 11.47 -15.21 12.26
C ARG A 318 11.89 -14.25 11.16
N PRO A 319 11.80 -14.64 9.88
CA PRO A 319 11.95 -13.71 8.76
C PRO A 319 11.02 -12.51 8.90
N TYR A 320 11.54 -11.32 8.61
CA TYR A 320 10.76 -10.09 8.63
C TYR A 320 9.83 -10.02 7.42
N SER A 321 8.58 -9.62 7.65
CA SER A 321 7.59 -9.46 6.60
C SER A 321 6.97 -8.07 6.64
N LEU A 322 6.75 -7.49 5.45
CA LEU A 322 5.92 -6.31 5.23
C LEU A 322 4.63 -6.75 4.54
N VAL A 323 3.50 -6.41 5.13
CA VAL A 323 2.17 -6.81 4.69
C VAL A 323 1.44 -5.58 4.14
N ILE A 324 0.94 -5.64 2.90
CA ILE A 324 0.09 -4.58 2.35
C ILE A 324 -1.25 -5.16 1.91
N ALA A 325 -2.33 -4.38 2.08
CA ALA A 325 -3.67 -4.76 1.67
C ALA A 325 -4.01 -4.18 0.28
N ARG A 326 -4.74 -4.97 -0.52
CA ARG A 326 -5.27 -4.61 -1.83
C ARG A 326 -6.79 -4.71 -1.79
N GLN A 327 -7.45 -3.61 -2.14
CA GLN A 327 -8.91 -3.55 -2.23
C GLN A 327 -9.34 -4.01 -3.61
N ASN A 328 -10.36 -4.87 -3.68
CA ASN A 328 -10.91 -5.34 -4.94
C ASN A 328 -11.48 -4.19 -5.79
N ARG A 329 -11.33 -4.31 -7.11
CA ARG A 329 -11.73 -3.32 -8.11
C ARG A 329 -12.55 -3.98 -9.20
N PRO A 330 -13.42 -3.21 -9.89
CA PRO A 330 -14.14 -3.75 -11.03
C PRO A 330 -13.17 -4.25 -12.11
N PRO A 331 -13.52 -5.32 -12.85
CA PRO A 331 -12.77 -5.68 -14.04
C PRO A 331 -12.82 -4.54 -15.06
N ALA A 332 -11.80 -4.42 -15.90
CA ALA A 332 -11.73 -3.48 -17.00
C ALA A 332 -12.22 -4.16 -18.29
N LEU A 333 -13.45 -3.86 -18.73
CA LEU A 333 -13.98 -4.39 -19.98
C LEU A 333 -13.31 -3.69 -21.17
N ARG A 334 -12.76 -4.47 -22.10
CA ARG A 334 -12.26 -3.92 -23.37
C ARG A 334 -13.42 -3.33 -24.15
N TYR A 335 -13.25 -2.10 -24.59
CA TYR A 335 -14.17 -1.38 -25.44
C TYR A 335 -14.54 -2.20 -26.67
N ILE A 336 -15.84 -2.37 -26.85
CA ILE A 336 -16.48 -3.02 -27.98
C ILE A 336 -17.02 -1.92 -28.89
N ASP A 337 -16.62 -1.96 -30.15
CA ASP A 337 -17.04 -0.97 -31.14
C ASP A 337 -18.57 -0.99 -31.31
N ALA A 338 -19.18 0.18 -31.53
CA ALA A 338 -20.62 0.41 -31.54
C ALA A 338 -21.32 -0.06 -32.84
N ASN A 339 -20.59 -0.73 -33.73
CA ASN A 339 -21.16 -1.28 -34.95
C ASN A 339 -20.47 -2.60 -35.35
N PRO A 340 -20.49 -3.63 -34.49
CA PRO A 340 -19.99 -4.92 -34.91
C PRO A 340 -20.93 -5.44 -35.99
N GLU A 341 -20.43 -5.76 -37.19
CA GLU A 341 -21.19 -6.53 -38.17
C GLU A 341 -21.46 -7.92 -37.58
N VAL A 342 -22.61 -8.10 -36.93
CA VAL A 342 -23.04 -9.40 -36.42
C VAL A 342 -23.81 -10.10 -37.52
N ASN A 343 -23.18 -11.11 -38.11
CA ASN A 343 -23.79 -11.91 -39.16
C ASN A 343 -24.72 -12.94 -38.49
N LEU A 344 -25.99 -12.57 -38.27
CA LEU A 344 -26.99 -13.39 -37.60
C LEU A 344 -27.64 -14.39 -38.58
N TRP A 345 -26.86 -15.30 -39.14
CA TRP A 345 -27.39 -16.44 -39.91
C TRP A 345 -27.83 -17.55 -38.95
N GLY A 346 -29.03 -17.42 -38.38
CA GLY A 346 -29.66 -18.43 -37.52
C GLY A 346 -30.86 -17.87 -36.75
N MET A 347 -31.88 -18.70 -36.48
CA MET A 347 -32.98 -18.34 -35.59
C MET A 347 -32.42 -17.89 -34.24
N ILE A 348 -32.66 -16.63 -33.88
CA ILE A 348 -32.36 -16.11 -32.55
C ILE A 348 -33.35 -16.74 -31.58
N THR A 349 -33.03 -17.91 -31.04
CA THR A 349 -33.69 -18.39 -29.83
C THR A 349 -33.14 -17.59 -28.65
N ARG A 350 -33.98 -17.31 -27.66
CA ARG A 350 -33.62 -16.57 -26.43
C ARG A 350 -32.36 -17.11 -25.74
N ASP A 351 -32.03 -18.37 -25.98
CA ASP A 351 -30.90 -19.10 -25.40
C ASP A 351 -29.65 -19.19 -26.31
N ALA A 352 -29.66 -18.61 -27.52
CA ALA A 352 -28.59 -18.78 -28.52
C ALA A 352 -27.98 -17.47 -29.05
N VAL A 353 -28.13 -16.35 -28.34
CA VAL A 353 -27.39 -15.12 -28.65
C VAL A 353 -25.97 -15.26 -28.10
N ASN A 354 -25.16 -16.10 -28.74
CA ASN A 354 -23.71 -15.94 -28.71
C ASN A 354 -23.36 -15.21 -30.00
N PRO A 355 -23.44 -13.86 -30.02
CA PRO A 355 -23.12 -13.13 -31.21
C PRO A 355 -21.63 -13.39 -31.45
N ASN A 356 -21.33 -14.20 -32.46
CA ASN A 356 -20.02 -14.22 -33.08
C ASN A 356 -19.83 -12.84 -33.72
N ILE A 357 -19.56 -11.83 -32.89
CA ILE A 357 -19.10 -10.53 -33.28
C ILE A 357 -17.83 -10.81 -34.09
N ARG A 358 -17.91 -10.62 -35.41
CA ARG A 358 -16.78 -10.87 -36.30
C ARG A 358 -15.63 -9.98 -35.86
N GLY A 359 -14.59 -10.57 -35.28
CA GLY A 359 -13.30 -9.90 -35.05
C GLY A 359 -12.74 -9.95 -33.64
N SER A 360 -13.54 -10.18 -32.59
CA SER A 360 -13.00 -10.33 -31.23
C SER A 360 -14.03 -10.91 -30.28
N LYS A 361 -13.66 -11.98 -29.55
CA LYS A 361 -14.35 -12.33 -28.29
C LYS A 361 -14.24 -11.10 -27.38
N PRO A 362 -15.28 -10.73 -26.60
CA PRO A 362 -15.10 -9.72 -25.58
C PRO A 362 -13.92 -10.14 -24.70
N LEU A 363 -13.07 -9.18 -24.39
CA LEU A 363 -11.93 -9.35 -23.51
C LEU A 363 -12.15 -8.42 -22.33
N ALA A 364 -11.79 -8.87 -21.14
CA ALA A 364 -11.75 -8.04 -19.95
C ALA A 364 -10.51 -8.45 -19.16
N TYR A 365 -10.03 -7.54 -18.34
CA TYR A 365 -8.88 -7.76 -17.49
C TYR A 365 -9.25 -7.41 -16.07
N ASP A 366 -8.90 -8.28 -15.15
CA ASP A 366 -9.13 -8.05 -13.74
C ASP A 366 -7.85 -7.52 -13.09
N PRO A 367 -7.83 -6.27 -12.58
CA PRO A 367 -6.69 -5.75 -11.84
C PRO A 367 -6.32 -6.58 -10.60
N ASP A 368 -7.25 -7.37 -10.07
CA ASP A 368 -7.09 -8.22 -8.89
C ASP A 368 -6.84 -9.71 -9.25
N GLU A 369 -6.68 -9.98 -10.54
CA GLU A 369 -6.37 -11.28 -11.15
C GLU A 369 -7.34 -12.41 -10.76
N ASP A 370 -8.62 -12.09 -10.54
CA ASP A 370 -9.70 -13.05 -10.30
C ASP A 370 -10.27 -13.66 -11.59
N GLU A 371 -11.09 -14.70 -11.42
CA GLU A 371 -11.73 -15.39 -12.54
C GLU A 371 -12.90 -14.58 -13.07
N LEU A 372 -12.85 -14.19 -14.35
CA LEU A 372 -13.88 -13.40 -14.99
C LEU A 372 -14.94 -14.23 -15.70
N THR A 373 -16.19 -13.88 -15.48
CA THR A 373 -17.34 -14.35 -16.26
C THR A 373 -17.81 -13.26 -17.22
N LEU A 374 -17.82 -13.58 -18.52
CA LEU A 374 -18.36 -12.70 -19.56
C LEU A 374 -19.79 -13.12 -19.90
N SER A 375 -20.73 -12.18 -19.82
CA SER A 375 -22.14 -12.43 -20.12
C SER A 375 -22.73 -11.39 -21.08
N PHE A 376 -23.73 -11.83 -21.85
CA PHE A 376 -24.48 -10.98 -22.79
C PHE A 376 -25.94 -10.93 -22.34
N ILE A 377 -26.44 -9.73 -22.09
CA ILE A 377 -27.81 -9.50 -21.65
C ILE A 377 -28.51 -8.69 -22.74
N VAL A 378 -29.43 -9.31 -23.47
CA VAL A 378 -30.27 -8.63 -24.45
C VAL A 378 -31.39 -7.93 -23.70
N ASN A 379 -31.46 -6.60 -23.79
CA ASN A 379 -32.56 -5.84 -23.22
C ASN A 379 -33.68 -5.73 -24.27
N PRO A 380 -34.81 -6.44 -24.14
CA PRO A 380 -35.92 -6.35 -25.10
C PRO A 380 -36.67 -4.99 -25.07
N GLY A 381 -36.18 -4.00 -24.32
CA GLY A 381 -36.88 -2.77 -23.97
C GLY A 381 -36.74 -1.59 -24.92
N GLY A 382 -36.24 -1.78 -26.15
CA GLY A 382 -36.13 -0.69 -27.13
C GLY A 382 -37.47 -0.21 -27.71
N GLN A 383 -38.43 -1.12 -27.93
CA GLN A 383 -39.83 -0.79 -28.23
C GLN A 383 -40.76 -1.95 -27.83
N ALA A 384 -41.23 -1.95 -26.58
CA ALA A 384 -42.46 -2.65 -26.22
C ALA A 384 -43.64 -1.66 -26.36
N ALA A 385 -43.99 -1.31 -27.61
CA ALA A 385 -45.25 -0.73 -28.06
C ALA A 385 -45.07 -0.48 -29.56
N LEU A 386 -45.35 -1.44 -30.44
CA LEU A 386 -46.67 -1.63 -31.04
C LEU A 386 -46.81 -3.10 -31.44
N MET A 387 -47.49 -3.91 -30.64
CA MET A 387 -48.11 -5.10 -31.20
C MET A 387 -49.30 -4.64 -32.05
N PRO A 388 -49.40 -5.03 -33.33
CA PRO A 388 -50.63 -4.82 -34.07
C PRO A 388 -51.73 -5.63 -33.40
N GLU A 389 -52.85 -4.96 -33.10
CA GLU A 389 -54.08 -5.63 -32.66
C GLU A 389 -54.37 -6.84 -33.54
N GLU A 390 -54.82 -7.93 -32.90
CA GLU A 390 -55.22 -9.18 -33.54
C GLU A 390 -56.12 -8.90 -34.77
N GLY A 391 -55.65 -9.22 -35.97
CA GLY A 391 -56.51 -9.16 -37.16
C GLY A 391 -55.84 -9.04 -38.52
N ILE A 392 -54.56 -8.70 -38.62
CA ILE A 392 -53.92 -8.51 -39.93
C ILE A 392 -53.22 -9.78 -40.41
N LYS A 393 -53.90 -10.56 -41.26
CA LYS A 393 -53.24 -11.54 -42.15
C LYS A 393 -52.59 -10.78 -43.32
N ALA A 394 -51.33 -10.42 -43.17
CA ALA A 394 -50.53 -9.89 -44.27
C ALA A 394 -49.13 -10.52 -44.25
N GLU A 395 -48.72 -11.07 -45.40
CA GLU A 395 -47.34 -11.46 -45.73
C GLU A 395 -46.44 -10.23 -45.90
N THR A 396 -46.46 -9.31 -44.94
CA THR A 396 -45.53 -8.17 -44.93
C THR A 396 -44.27 -8.61 -44.21
N ARG A 397 -43.22 -8.88 -45.00
CA ARG A 397 -41.83 -8.83 -44.51
C ARG A 397 -41.54 -7.41 -44.05
N PHE A 398 -41.81 -7.11 -42.79
CA PHE A 398 -41.28 -5.93 -42.16
C PHE A 398 -39.79 -6.15 -41.94
N ILE A 399 -38.96 -5.57 -42.80
CA ILE A 399 -37.53 -5.43 -42.56
C ILE A 399 -37.41 -4.32 -41.51
N TYR A 400 -37.51 -4.67 -40.24
CA TYR A 400 -37.17 -3.74 -39.17
C TYR A 400 -35.65 -3.63 -39.14
N GLN A 401 -35.13 -2.49 -39.60
CA GLN A 401 -33.75 -2.05 -39.36
C GLN A 401 -33.63 -1.54 -37.91
N ASP A 402 -34.02 -2.36 -36.94
CA ASP A 402 -33.97 -1.97 -35.53
C ASP A 402 -32.66 -2.44 -34.91
N ASN A 403 -31.97 -1.51 -34.27
CA ASN A 403 -30.76 -1.81 -33.49
C ASN A 403 -31.17 -2.56 -32.22
N ILE A 404 -30.58 -3.73 -31.97
CA ILE A 404 -30.71 -4.43 -30.68
C ILE A 404 -29.63 -3.90 -29.75
N ILE A 405 -29.99 -3.47 -28.54
CA ILE A 405 -29.01 -3.13 -27.51
C ILE A 405 -28.66 -4.39 -26.72
N VAL A 406 -27.40 -4.80 -26.80
CA VAL A 406 -26.83 -5.92 -26.04
C VAL A 406 -25.89 -5.36 -24.98
N ARG A 407 -26.16 -5.67 -23.71
CA ARG A 407 -25.23 -5.38 -22.62
C ARG A 407 -24.21 -6.48 -22.51
N VAL A 408 -22.94 -6.15 -22.73
CA VAL A 408 -21.82 -7.05 -22.45
C VAL A 408 -21.30 -6.72 -21.06
N LYS A 409 -21.17 -7.73 -20.20
CA LYS A 409 -20.76 -7.57 -18.79
C LYS A 409 -19.59 -8.49 -18.48
N ALA A 410 -18.54 -7.94 -17.86
CA ALA A 410 -17.47 -8.68 -17.19
C ALA A 410 -17.73 -8.65 -15.68
N ASP A 411 -17.69 -9.80 -15.03
CA ASP A 411 -18.06 -9.98 -13.62
C ASP A 411 -17.05 -10.90 -12.92
N ASP A 412 -16.51 -10.47 -11.78
CA ASP A 412 -15.57 -11.22 -10.93
C ASP A 412 -16.25 -11.92 -9.74
N SER A 413 -17.59 -12.02 -9.76
CA SER A 413 -18.52 -12.44 -8.69
C SER A 413 -18.82 -11.39 -7.60
N SER A 414 -18.03 -10.33 -7.51
CA SER A 414 -18.12 -9.28 -6.49
C SER A 414 -18.47 -7.92 -7.12
N LEU A 415 -17.74 -7.56 -8.17
CA LEU A 415 -17.85 -6.33 -8.94
C LEU A 415 -17.97 -6.67 -10.42
N ALA A 416 -18.46 -5.70 -11.19
CA ALA A 416 -18.66 -5.90 -12.61
C ALA A 416 -18.58 -4.60 -13.39
N ASP A 417 -18.01 -4.68 -14.57
CA ASP A 417 -18.02 -3.63 -15.58
C ASP A 417 -18.83 -4.07 -16.79
N TYR A 418 -19.42 -3.11 -17.50
CA TYR A 418 -20.34 -3.44 -18.58
C TYR A 418 -20.35 -2.37 -19.67
N GLN A 419 -20.78 -2.76 -20.87
CA GLN A 419 -20.98 -1.84 -21.98
C GLN A 419 -22.28 -2.19 -22.69
N ASP A 420 -23.10 -1.18 -22.97
CA ASP A 420 -24.27 -1.31 -23.84
C ASP A 420 -23.83 -1.11 -25.31
N VAL A 421 -23.93 -2.17 -26.11
CA VAL A 421 -23.50 -2.21 -27.52
C VAL A 421 -24.74 -2.25 -28.41
N ALA A 422 -24.86 -1.31 -29.34
CA ALA A 422 -25.86 -1.36 -30.38
C ALA A 422 -25.42 -2.34 -31.47
N VAL A 423 -26.25 -3.34 -31.75
CA VAL A 423 -26.00 -4.36 -32.76
C VAL A 423 -27.00 -4.17 -33.90
N TYR A 424 -26.48 -3.95 -35.10
CA TYR A 424 -27.29 -3.90 -36.32
C TYR A 424 -27.63 -5.33 -36.75
N VAL A 425 -28.92 -5.64 -36.79
CA VAL A 425 -29.41 -6.93 -37.30
C VAL A 425 -29.77 -6.77 -38.77
N ASN A 426 -28.99 -7.40 -39.64
CA ASN A 426 -29.33 -7.49 -41.06
C ASN A 426 -30.11 -8.80 -41.26
N ILE A 427 -31.44 -8.70 -41.38
CA ILE A 427 -32.37 -9.84 -41.52
C ILE A 427 -32.45 -10.31 -42.97
#